data_AF-A0A015U6U6-F1
#
_entry.id   AF-A0A015U6U6-F1
#
_cell.length_a   1.000
_cell.length_b   1.000
_cell.length_c   1.000
_cell.angle_alpha   90.00
_cell.angle_beta   90.00
_cell.angle_gamma   90.00
#
_symmetry.space_group_name_H-M   'P 1'
#
loop_
_entity.id
_entity.type
_entity.pdbx_description
1 polymer ?
#
loop_
_entity_poly.entity_id
_entity_poly.type
_entity_poly.pdbx_seq_one_letter_code
_entity_poly.pdbx_strand_id
1 'polypeptide(L)'
;MRNINTDLIDAMKIYLPKGNNLANALMDILYLGKEATYRRLRGEVPFTFAEVATISQHMGISLDKIVGADLNDNAIVNLNMLQCQRPAETYYSIIDSYIKLFGQLIERESSERSTSSNTVPQTLYL
;
A
#
# COMPACT_ATOMS: atom_id res chain seq x y z
N MET A 1 -2.31 -12.31 19.58
CA MET A 1 -1.88 -13.03 18.37
C MET A 1 -2.46 -12.27 17.19
N ARG A 2 -1.65 -11.65 16.32
CA ARG A 2 -2.15 -10.89 15.17
C ARG A 2 -2.83 -11.84 14.18
N ASN A 3 -3.97 -11.44 13.63
CA ASN A 3 -4.69 -12.22 12.63
C ASN A 3 -4.49 -11.55 11.27
N ILE A 4 -3.66 -12.18 10.43
CA ILE A 4 -3.31 -11.72 9.08
C ILE A 4 -4.56 -11.42 8.25
N ASN A 5 -5.66 -12.15 8.44
CA ASN A 5 -6.91 -11.87 7.73
C ASN A 5 -7.51 -10.51 8.12
N THR A 6 -7.46 -10.16 9.41
CA THR A 6 -7.98 -8.88 9.90
C THR A 6 -7.13 -7.72 9.40
N ASP A 7 -5.80 -7.86 9.48
CA ASP A 7 -4.85 -6.84 9.01
C ASP A 7 -4.99 -6.61 7.48
N LEU A 8 -5.19 -7.68 6.71
CA LEU A 8 -5.47 -7.59 5.28
C LEU A 8 -6.82 -6.87 5.01
N ILE A 9 -7.88 -7.21 5.75
CA ILE A 9 -9.19 -6.57 5.59
C ILE A 9 -9.12 -5.08 5.87
N ASP A 10 -8.39 -4.68 6.91
CA ASP A 10 -8.25 -3.26 7.26
C ASP A 10 -7.38 -2.51 6.24
N ALA A 11 -6.31 -3.13 5.73
CA ALA A 11 -5.54 -2.59 4.62
C ALA A 11 -6.41 -2.36 3.37
N MET A 12 -7.25 -3.32 3.00
CA MET A 12 -8.15 -3.19 1.83
C MET A 12 -9.15 -2.04 1.97
N LYS A 13 -9.67 -1.78 3.19
CA LYS A 13 -10.61 -0.67 3.43
C LYS A 13 -9.98 0.70 3.17
N ILE A 14 -8.68 0.87 3.43
CA ILE A 14 -7.96 2.13 3.21
C ILE A 14 -7.84 2.44 1.71
N TYR A 15 -7.67 1.42 0.88
CA TYR A 15 -7.49 1.56 -0.56
C TYR A 15 -8.79 1.64 -1.36
N LEU A 16 -9.95 1.37 -0.73
CA LEU A 16 -11.23 1.49 -1.42
C LEU A 16 -11.69 2.96 -1.52
N PRO A 17 -12.10 3.43 -2.71
CA PRO A 17 -12.73 4.73 -2.86
C PRO A 17 -14.04 4.80 -2.04
N LYS A 18 -14.28 5.94 -1.38
CA LYS A 18 -15.49 6.16 -0.54
C LYS A 18 -16.75 5.85 -1.34
N GLY A 19 -17.49 4.81 -0.93
CA GLY A 19 -18.76 4.41 -1.53
C GLY A 19 -18.76 3.03 -2.20
N ASN A 20 -17.59 2.42 -2.47
CA ASN A 20 -17.54 1.04 -2.96
C ASN A 20 -17.66 0.03 -1.81
N ASN A 21 -18.37 -1.06 -2.06
CA ASN A 21 -18.50 -2.18 -1.12
C ASN A 21 -17.31 -3.13 -1.28
N LEU A 22 -16.55 -3.32 -0.20
CA LEU A 22 -15.40 -4.24 -0.15
C LEU A 22 -15.76 -5.66 -0.63
N ALA A 23 -16.97 -6.14 -0.30
CA ALA A 23 -17.42 -7.45 -0.74
C ALA A 23 -17.56 -7.52 -2.27
N ASN A 24 -18.10 -6.50 -2.91
CA ASN A 24 -18.25 -6.48 -4.37
C ASN A 24 -16.88 -6.44 -5.05
N ALA A 25 -15.97 -5.61 -4.56
CA ALA A 25 -14.60 -5.55 -5.07
C ALA A 25 -13.88 -6.91 -4.96
N LEU A 26 -14.05 -7.62 -3.83
CA LEU A 26 -13.47 -8.95 -3.66
C LEU A 26 -14.11 -10.00 -4.56
N MET A 27 -15.42 -9.92 -4.82
CA MET A 27 -16.08 -10.81 -5.78
C MET A 27 -15.50 -10.63 -7.18
N ASP A 28 -15.25 -9.38 -7.59
CA ASP A 28 -14.68 -9.06 -8.91
C ASP A 28 -13.21 -9.48 -9.02
N ILE A 29 -12.40 -9.24 -7.98
CA ILE A 29 -10.96 -9.55 -7.98
C ILE A 29 -10.70 -11.06 -7.90
N LEU A 30 -11.42 -11.76 -7.03
CA LEU A 30 -11.18 -13.18 -6.75
C LEU A 30 -12.11 -14.11 -7.53
N TYR A 31 -13.05 -13.57 -8.31
CA TYR A 31 -14.10 -14.33 -9.00
C TYR A 31 -14.87 -15.27 -8.07
N LEU A 32 -15.14 -14.80 -6.84
CA LEU A 32 -15.83 -15.56 -5.81
C LEU A 32 -17.32 -15.24 -5.80
N GLY A 33 -18.13 -16.25 -5.45
CA GLY A 33 -19.53 -16.03 -5.14
C GLY A 33 -19.71 -15.18 -3.87
N LYS A 34 -20.91 -14.57 -3.74
CA LYS A 34 -21.28 -13.71 -2.61
C LYS A 34 -20.99 -14.35 -1.26
N GLU A 35 -21.49 -15.57 -1.02
CA GLU A 35 -21.29 -16.27 0.26
C GLU A 35 -19.81 -16.61 0.52
N ALA A 36 -19.07 -17.06 -0.50
CA ALA A 36 -17.65 -17.35 -0.36
C ALA A 36 -16.84 -16.11 0.04
N THR A 37 -17.24 -14.94 -0.45
CA THR A 37 -16.64 -13.64 -0.08
C THR A 37 -17.02 -13.23 1.35
N TYR A 38 -18.29 -13.31 1.71
CA TYR A 38 -18.74 -12.93 3.06
C TYR A 38 -18.19 -13.84 4.16
N ARG A 39 -17.96 -15.12 3.89
CA ARG A 39 -17.30 -16.03 4.85
C ARG A 39 -15.85 -15.63 5.14
N ARG A 40 -15.13 -15.12 4.12
CA ARG A 40 -13.76 -14.57 4.30
C ARG A 40 -13.76 -13.28 5.09
N LEU A 41 -14.66 -12.36 4.76
CA LEU A 41 -14.81 -11.09 5.47
C LEU A 41 -15.22 -11.27 6.93
N ARG A 42 -15.98 -12.31 7.26
CA ARG A 42 -16.34 -12.69 8.64
C ARG A 42 -15.22 -13.45 9.37
N GLY A 43 -14.17 -13.87 8.68
CA GLY A 43 -13.09 -14.68 9.24
C GLY A 43 -13.44 -16.16 9.45
N GLU A 44 -14.57 -16.64 8.92
CA GLU A 44 -14.97 -18.06 8.98
C GLU A 44 -14.10 -18.93 8.06
N VAL A 45 -13.61 -18.35 6.97
CA VAL A 45 -12.68 -18.99 6.03
C VAL A 45 -11.50 -18.04 5.83
N PRO A 46 -10.25 -18.48 6.08
CA PRO A 46 -9.09 -17.62 5.84
C PRO A 46 -8.87 -17.40 4.35
N PHE A 47 -8.25 -16.27 3.99
CA PHE A 47 -7.72 -16.09 2.65
C PHE A 47 -6.54 -17.04 2.42
N THR A 48 -6.52 -17.69 1.26
CA THR A 48 -5.35 -18.47 0.82
C THR A 48 -4.24 -17.53 0.34
N PHE A 49 -2.98 -17.99 0.36
CA PHE A 49 -1.86 -17.16 -0.11
C PHE A 49 -2.05 -16.66 -1.56
N ALA A 50 -2.63 -17.49 -2.44
CA ALA A 50 -2.92 -17.10 -3.82
C ALA A 50 -3.96 -15.97 -3.90
N GLU A 51 -5.01 -16.02 -3.08
CA GLU A 51 -6.00 -14.94 -2.98
C GLU A 51 -5.37 -13.66 -2.45
N VAL A 52 -4.55 -13.76 -1.41
CA VAL A 52 -3.82 -12.63 -0.84
C VAL A 52 -2.88 -11.99 -1.86
N ALA A 53 -2.14 -12.79 -2.63
CA ALA A 53 -1.27 -12.31 -3.71
C ALA A 53 -2.06 -11.61 -4.84
N THR A 54 -3.21 -12.17 -5.22
CA THR A 54 -4.08 -11.58 -6.25
C THR A 54 -4.64 -10.23 -5.80
N ILE A 55 -5.11 -10.14 -4.55
CA ILE A 55 -5.57 -8.88 -3.95
C ILE A 55 -4.44 -7.85 -3.91
N SER A 56 -3.25 -8.26 -3.45
CA SER A 56 -2.07 -7.41 -3.36
C SER A 56 -1.70 -6.80 -4.71
N GLN A 57 -1.65 -7.62 -5.77
CA GLN A 57 -1.35 -7.16 -7.11
C GLN A 57 -2.41 -6.17 -7.63
N HIS A 58 -3.69 -6.45 -7.38
CA HIS A 58 -4.78 -5.63 -7.91
C HIS A 58 -4.98 -4.31 -7.14
N MET A 59 -4.66 -4.29 -5.85
CA MET A 59 -4.85 -3.12 -4.97
C MET A 59 -3.55 -2.36 -4.65
N GLY A 60 -2.38 -2.87 -5.07
CA GLY A 60 -1.09 -2.27 -4.76
C GLY A 60 -0.69 -2.36 -3.28
N ILE A 61 -1.23 -3.34 -2.55
CA ILE A 61 -0.96 -3.51 -1.12
C ILE A 61 0.29 -4.39 -0.96
N SER A 62 1.34 -3.90 -0.29
CA SER A 62 2.53 -4.70 0.02
C SER A 62 2.21 -5.78 1.06
N LEU A 63 2.51 -7.04 0.74
CA LEU A 63 2.32 -8.17 1.65
C LEU A 63 3.25 -8.11 2.87
N ASP A 64 4.48 -7.62 2.69
CA ASP A 64 5.45 -7.48 3.77
C ASP A 64 4.92 -6.55 4.88
N LYS A 65 4.18 -5.50 4.51
CA LYS A 65 3.52 -4.61 5.47
C LYS A 65 2.42 -5.32 6.27
N ILE A 66 1.64 -6.19 5.63
CA ILE A 66 0.55 -6.94 6.29
C ILE A 66 1.13 -7.97 7.28
N VAL A 67 2.23 -8.63 6.92
CA VAL A 67 2.89 -9.63 7.78
C VAL A 67 3.70 -8.97 8.91
N GLY A 68 3.84 -7.64 8.88
CA GLY A 68 4.45 -6.86 9.94
C GLY A 68 5.96 -6.75 9.81
N ALA A 69 6.48 -6.59 8.59
CA ALA A 69 7.89 -6.26 8.36
C ALA A 69 8.36 -5.02 9.16
N ASP A 70 7.44 -4.12 9.53
CA ASP A 70 7.69 -2.95 10.38
C ASP A 70 7.99 -3.29 11.86
N LEU A 71 7.88 -4.55 12.28
CA LEU A 71 8.07 -4.96 13.68
C LEU A 71 9.54 -5.16 14.10
N ASN A 72 10.49 -5.16 13.16
CA ASN A 72 11.81 -5.73 13.44
C ASN A 72 12.94 -5.05 12.65
N ASP A 73 13.17 -3.74 12.85
CA ASP A 73 14.32 -2.98 12.28
C ASP A 73 14.66 -3.29 10.80
N ASN A 74 13.67 -3.73 10.01
CA ASN A 74 13.89 -4.19 8.65
C ASN A 74 13.95 -2.97 7.73
N ALA A 75 14.97 -2.92 6.88
CA ALA A 75 15.04 -1.91 5.83
C ALA A 75 14.03 -2.24 4.72
N ILE A 76 13.00 -1.41 4.56
CA ILE A 76 12.09 -1.50 3.41
C ILE A 76 12.74 -0.78 2.23
N VAL A 77 13.10 -1.54 1.20
CA VAL A 77 13.65 -1.00 -0.04
C VAL A 77 12.53 -0.86 -1.08
N ASN A 78 12.17 0.38 -1.42
CA ASN A 78 11.26 0.66 -2.53
C ASN A 78 12.07 1.11 -3.75
N LEU A 79 12.13 0.26 -4.77
CA LEU A 79 12.77 0.57 -6.06
C LEU A 79 11.71 1.02 -7.06
N ASN A 80 11.57 2.33 -7.24
CA ASN A 80 10.77 2.89 -8.32
C ASN A 80 11.54 2.72 -9.64
N MET A 81 11.28 1.63 -10.39
CA MET A 81 11.76 1.54 -11.77
C MET A 81 10.95 2.49 -12.65
N LEU A 82 11.53 3.63 -13.00
CA LEU A 82 10.90 4.65 -13.83
C LEU A 82 10.72 4.14 -15.27
N GLN A 83 9.57 3.54 -15.59
CA GLN A 83 9.11 3.49 -16.98
C GLN A 83 8.56 4.87 -17.36
N CYS A 84 9.46 5.73 -17.81
CA CYS A 84 9.19 7.13 -18.09
C CYS A 84 8.54 7.30 -19.48
N GLN A 85 7.31 6.82 -19.66
CA GLN A 85 6.56 7.05 -20.91
C GLN A 85 6.01 8.50 -20.99
N ARG A 86 5.73 9.14 -19.84
CA ARG A 86 5.19 10.51 -19.74
C ARG A 86 5.95 11.32 -18.67
N PRO A 87 7.15 11.83 -18.98
CA PRO A 87 8.07 12.38 -17.98
C PRO A 87 7.50 13.48 -17.08
N ALA A 88 6.73 14.41 -17.64
CA ALA A 88 6.16 15.52 -16.88
C ALA A 88 5.12 15.05 -15.85
N GLU A 89 4.24 14.13 -16.23
CA GLU A 89 3.22 13.57 -15.33
C GLU A 89 3.83 12.65 -14.29
N THR A 90 4.81 11.83 -14.69
CA THR A 90 5.59 11.02 -13.76
C THR A 90 6.27 11.92 -12.74
N TYR A 91 6.91 13.01 -13.15
CA TYR A 91 7.54 13.95 -12.23
C TYR A 91 6.53 14.61 -11.28
N TYR A 92 5.37 15.04 -11.79
CA TYR A 92 4.30 15.58 -10.96
C TYR A 92 3.84 14.57 -9.88
N SER A 93 3.64 13.31 -10.26
CA SER A 93 3.24 12.26 -9.31
C SER A 93 4.29 11.96 -8.23
N ILE A 94 5.59 12.10 -8.57
CA ILE A 94 6.69 11.96 -7.61
C ILE A 94 6.64 13.09 -6.59
N ILE A 95 6.46 14.34 -7.03
CA ILE A 95 6.33 15.49 -6.14
C ILE A 95 5.10 15.38 -5.24
N ASP A 96 3.95 15.01 -5.79
CA ASP A 96 2.71 14.80 -5.01
C ASP A 96 2.89 13.71 -3.92
N SER A 97 3.61 12.64 -4.26
CA SER A 97 3.95 11.58 -3.31
C SER A 97 4.86 12.09 -2.18
N TYR A 98 5.85 12.94 -2.50
CA TYR A 98 6.71 13.54 -1.48
C TYR A 98 5.95 14.51 -0.57
N ILE A 99 5.02 15.32 -1.09
CA ILE A 99 4.19 16.22 -0.27
C ILE A 99 3.41 15.42 0.77
N LYS A 100 2.76 14.33 0.35
CA LYS A 100 2.02 13.43 1.26
C LYS A 100 2.93 12.83 2.33
N LEU A 101 4.10 12.34 1.93
CA LEU A 101 5.08 11.77 2.86
C LEU A 101 5.56 12.82 3.89
N PHE A 102 5.91 14.03 3.44
CA PHE A 102 6.35 15.09 4.34
C PHE A 102 5.25 15.54 5.29
N GLY A 103 4.00 15.62 4.83
CA GLY A 103 2.86 15.90 5.71
C GLY A 103 2.77 14.92 6.88
N GLN A 104 2.94 13.61 6.62
CA GLN A 104 2.95 12.58 7.66
C GLN A 104 4.14 12.66 8.61
N LEU A 105 5.30 13.10 8.12
CA LEU A 105 6.52 13.26 8.93
C LEU A 105 6.40 14.45 9.89
N ILE A 106 5.81 15.57 9.45
CA ILE A 106 5.63 16.78 10.27
C ILE A 106 4.71 16.51 11.46
N GLU A 107 3.76 15.59 11.35
CA GLU A 107 2.86 15.21 12.44
C GLU A 107 3.54 14.40 13.57
N ARG A 108 4.80 13.97 13.40
CA ARG A 108 5.50 13.09 14.35
C ARG A 108 6.81 13.72 14.85
N GLU A 109 6.83 14.17 16.10
CA GLU A 109 7.96 14.91 16.73
C GLU A 109 9.34 14.22 16.64
N SER A 110 9.40 12.88 16.57
CA SER A 110 10.66 12.12 16.55
C SER A 110 11.08 11.62 15.17
N SER A 111 10.42 12.06 14.09
CA SER A 111 10.75 11.57 12.74
C SER A 111 11.93 12.32 12.14
N GLU A 112 13.00 11.61 11.82
CA GLU A 112 14.16 12.14 11.10
C GLU A 112 14.21 11.58 9.67
N ARG A 113 14.58 12.42 8.72
CA ARG A 113 14.81 11.99 7.33
C ARG A 113 16.17 12.51 6.85
N SER A 114 17.02 11.58 6.43
CA SER A 114 18.28 11.86 5.75
C SER A 114 18.20 11.44 4.28
N THR A 115 18.88 12.16 3.40
CA THR A 115 19.06 11.79 1.99
C THR A 115 20.53 11.86 1.61
N SER A 116 21.01 10.89 0.87
CA SER A 116 22.32 10.93 0.21
C SER A 116 22.07 10.87 -1.29
N SER A 117 22.61 11.84 -2.02
CA SER A 117 22.42 11.98 -3.45
C SER A 117 23.72 12.42 -4.10
N ASN A 118 24.06 11.85 -5.24
CA ASN A 118 25.18 12.32 -6.06
C ASN A 118 24.81 13.61 -6.83
N THR A 119 23.51 13.89 -7.01
CA THR A 119 22.99 15.07 -7.68
C THR A 119 21.67 15.48 -7.03
N VAL A 120 21.56 16.76 -6.68
CA VAL A 120 20.34 17.33 -6.08
C VAL A 120 19.64 18.21 -7.12
N PRO A 121 18.32 18.07 -7.33
CA PRO A 121 17.56 18.98 -8.20
C PRO A 121 17.69 20.44 -7.75
N GLN A 122 17.83 21.36 -8.70
CA GLN A 122 17.97 22.79 -8.42
C GLN A 122 16.83 23.36 -7.55
N THR A 123 15.63 22.83 -7.72
CA THR A 123 14.43 23.24 -6.99
C THR A 123 14.47 23.00 -5.48
N LEU A 124 15.45 22.24 -4.96
CA LEU A 124 15.57 21.94 -3.52
C LEU A 124 16.57 22.84 -2.78
N TYR A 125 17.27 23.75 -3.48
CA TYR A 125 18.27 24.63 -2.88
C TYR A 125 18.20 26.08 -3.41
N LEU A 126 17.05 26.48 -3.96
CA LEU A 126 16.70 27.87 -4.30
C LEU A 126 15.84 28.50 -3.21
#